data_AF-A0A076MWD8-F1
#
_entry.id   AF-A0A076MWD8-F1
#
_cell.length_a   1.000
_cell.length_b   1.000
_cell.length_c   1.000
_cell.angle_alpha   90.00
_cell.angle_beta   90.00
_cell.angle_gamma   90.00
#
_symmetry.space_group_name_H-M   'P 1'
#
loop_
_entity.id
_entity.type
_entity.pdbx_description
1 polymer ?
#
loop_
_entity_poly.entity_id
_entity_poly.type
_entity_poly.pdbx_seq_one_letter_code
_entity_poly.pdbx_strand_id
1 'polypeptide(L)'
;MTNKEIAQRLGRDPATTLHHVRKLVDTGFLAPQPARRGNRGAKEIPYLSTGKSWELSGEDDRALSEAMLEAYLSEIAELDRGELDQSRLVVRVDAEARREFEQRMLSLLDEFRDRSTPEGAEQFAIYVAVYPSR
;
A
#
# COMPACT_ATOMS: atom_id res chain seq x y z
N MET A 1 -10.51 -8.79 -1.10
CA MET A 1 -10.90 -9.26 -2.45
C MET A 1 -10.50 -10.72 -2.64
N THR A 2 -11.21 -11.49 -3.47
CA THR A 2 -10.83 -12.85 -3.87
C THR A 2 -9.80 -12.83 -4.99
N ASN A 3 -9.10 -13.94 -5.27
CA ASN A 3 -8.17 -14.02 -6.41
C ASN A 3 -8.82 -13.62 -7.75
N LYS A 4 -10.08 -14.02 -7.95
CA LYS A 4 -10.83 -13.68 -9.16
C LYS A 4 -11.09 -12.16 -9.25
N GLU A 5 -11.52 -11.55 -8.15
CA GLU A 5 -11.76 -10.11 -8.08
C GLU A 5 -10.45 -9.32 -8.30
N ILE A 6 -9.35 -9.78 -7.72
CA ILE A 6 -8.01 -9.18 -7.91
C ILE A 6 -7.61 -9.28 -9.38
N ALA A 7 -7.71 -10.46 -9.99
CA ALA A 7 -7.37 -10.67 -11.39
C ALA A 7 -8.19 -9.78 -12.33
N GLN A 8 -9.50 -9.66 -12.04
CA GLN A 8 -10.40 -8.79 -12.79
C GLN A 8 -10.01 -7.31 -12.67
N ARG A 9 -9.73 -6.82 -11.46
CA ARG A 9 -9.31 -5.42 -11.25
C ARG A 9 -8.00 -5.11 -11.96
N LEU A 10 -7.04 -6.03 -11.92
CA LEU A 10 -5.73 -5.85 -12.54
C LEU A 10 -5.72 -6.12 -14.06
N GLY A 11 -6.83 -6.57 -14.65
CA GLY A 11 -6.88 -7.00 -16.05
C GLY A 11 -5.92 -8.16 -16.36
N ARG A 12 -5.69 -9.06 -15.39
CA ARG A 12 -4.74 -10.18 -15.49
C ARG A 12 -5.46 -11.53 -15.52
N ASP A 13 -4.76 -12.54 -16.04
CA ASP A 13 -5.23 -13.92 -15.98
C ASP A 13 -5.33 -14.40 -14.50
N PRO A 14 -6.41 -15.11 -14.12
CA PRO A 14 -6.59 -15.60 -12.76
C PRO A 14 -5.52 -16.59 -12.29
N ALA A 15 -4.92 -17.40 -13.16
CA ALA A 15 -3.88 -18.35 -12.79
C ALA A 15 -2.55 -17.63 -12.52
N THR A 16 -2.18 -16.66 -13.36
CA THR A 16 -1.03 -15.78 -13.10
C THR A 16 -1.22 -15.01 -11.80
N THR A 17 -2.40 -14.43 -11.59
CA THR A 17 -2.72 -13.69 -10.36
C THR A 17 -2.59 -14.58 -9.12
N LEU A 18 -3.06 -15.83 -9.21
CA LEU A 18 -2.99 -16.78 -8.10
C LEU A 18 -1.55 -17.12 -7.71
N HIS A 19 -0.63 -17.18 -8.68
CA HIS A 19 0.80 -17.36 -8.40
C HIS A 19 1.34 -16.23 -7.52
N HIS A 20 1.03 -14.98 -7.86
CA HIS A 20 1.46 -13.82 -7.08
C HIS A 20 0.78 -13.72 -5.73
N VAL A 21 -0.54 -13.96 -5.67
CA VAL A 21 -1.30 -13.97 -4.40
C VAL A 21 -0.71 -14.98 -3.42
N ARG A 22 -0.36 -16.20 -3.88
CA ARG A 22 0.29 -17.20 -3.03
C ARG A 22 1.62 -16.70 -2.48
N LYS A 23 2.48 -16.13 -3.34
CA LYS A 23 3.76 -15.55 -2.89
C LYS A 23 3.56 -14.43 -1.86
N LEU A 24 2.56 -13.57 -2.05
CA LEU A 24 2.23 -12.50 -1.11
C LEU A 24 1.67 -13.04 0.22
N VAL A 25 0.92 -14.15 0.20
CA VAL A 25 0.51 -14.85 1.43
C VAL A 25 1.72 -15.47 2.13
N ASP A 26 2.56 -16.20 1.40
CA ASP A 26 3.74 -16.87 1.93
C ASP A 26 4.73 -15.89 2.57
N THR A 27 4.79 -14.66 2.05
CA THR A 27 5.63 -13.58 2.56
C THR A 27 4.93 -12.69 3.59
N GLY A 28 3.66 -12.94 3.90
CA GLY A 28 2.89 -12.24 4.93
C GLY A 28 2.37 -10.85 4.53
N PHE A 29 2.34 -10.52 3.24
CA PHE A 29 1.69 -9.30 2.72
C PHE A 29 0.17 -9.44 2.62
N LEU A 30 -0.31 -10.67 2.43
CA LEU A 30 -1.74 -10.98 2.37
C LEU A 30 -2.12 -12.02 3.42
N ALA A 31 -3.23 -11.79 4.12
CA ALA A 31 -3.85 -12.74 5.03
C ALA A 31 -5.06 -13.40 4.36
N PRO A 32 -5.06 -14.73 4.12
CA PRO A 32 -6.24 -15.43 3.63
C PRO A 32 -7.35 -15.43 4.69
N GLN A 33 -8.56 -15.11 4.25
CA GLN A 33 -9.76 -15.07 5.09
C GLN A 33 -10.55 -16.39 4.97
N PRO A 34 -11.53 -16.65 5.86
CA PRO A 34 -12.39 -17.82 5.75
C PRO A 34 -13.00 -17.95 4.35
N ALA A 35 -12.93 -19.16 3.80
CA ALA A 35 -13.46 -19.43 2.48
C ALA A 35 -14.98 -19.27 2.47
N ARG A 36 -15.50 -18.65 1.40
CA ARG A 36 -16.93 -18.48 1.16
C ARG A 36 -17.36 -19.18 -0.14
N ARG A 37 -18.66 -19.41 -0.29
CA ARG A 37 -19.24 -19.90 -1.55
C ARG A 37 -19.46 -18.72 -2.49
N GLY A 38 -18.81 -18.79 -3.65
CA GLY A 38 -19.00 -17.89 -4.78
C GLY A 38 -20.10 -18.37 -5.73
N ASN A 39 -20.16 -17.71 -6.88
CA ASN A 39 -21.18 -18.01 -7.89
C ASN A 39 -21.10 -19.47 -8.36
N ARG A 40 -22.26 -20.12 -8.52
CA ARG A 40 -22.37 -21.55 -8.90
C ARG A 40 -21.65 -22.52 -7.93
N GLY A 41 -21.46 -22.11 -6.67
CA GLY A 41 -20.89 -22.97 -5.63
C GLY A 41 -19.36 -23.06 -5.64
N ALA A 42 -18.66 -22.22 -6.41
CA ALA A 42 -17.21 -22.16 -6.38
C ALA A 42 -16.70 -21.81 -4.96
N LYS A 43 -15.62 -22.46 -4.51
CA LYS A 43 -14.96 -22.10 -3.25
C LYS A 43 -14.04 -20.90 -3.50
N GLU A 44 -14.32 -19.77 -2.85
CA GLU A 44 -13.54 -18.55 -3.00
C GLU A 44 -12.88 -18.17 -1.66
N ILE A 45 -11.61 -17.78 -1.71
CA ILE A 45 -10.85 -17.30 -0.56
C ILE A 45 -10.65 -15.79 -0.73
N PRO A 46 -11.21 -14.95 0.16
CA PRO A 46 -10.86 -13.53 0.22
C PRO A 46 -9.47 -13.34 0.83
N TYR A 47 -8.77 -12.29 0.43
CA TYR A 47 -7.48 -11.89 0.98
C TYR A 47 -7.58 -10.44 1.49
N LEU A 48 -6.94 -10.17 2.63
CA LEU A 48 -6.75 -8.84 3.20
C LEU A 48 -5.26 -8.47 3.15
N SER A 49 -4.95 -7.20 2.89
CA SER A 49 -3.61 -6.66 3.11
C SER A 49 -3.30 -6.67 4.60
N THR A 50 -2.07 -7.01 4.95
CA THR A 50 -1.59 -6.98 6.35
C THR A 50 -0.95 -5.65 6.74
N GLY A 51 -0.73 -4.75 5.78
CA GLY A 51 0.03 -3.52 5.99
C GLY A 51 1.55 -3.72 6.02
N LYS A 52 2.06 -4.95 5.85
CA LYS A 52 3.49 -5.28 5.89
C LYS A 52 4.36 -4.50 4.88
N SER A 53 3.76 -3.96 3.82
CA SER A 53 4.45 -3.04 2.90
C SER A 53 5.02 -1.80 3.58
N TRP A 54 4.49 -1.42 4.74
CA TRP A 54 5.00 -0.30 5.53
C TRP A 54 6.30 -0.61 6.26
N GLU A 55 6.58 -1.90 6.52
CA GLU A 55 7.82 -2.35 7.17
C GLU A 55 8.97 -2.55 6.17
N LEU A 56 8.71 -2.35 4.87
CA LEU A 56 9.73 -2.43 3.84
C LEU A 56 10.68 -1.23 3.96
N SER A 57 11.80 -1.42 4.66
CA SER A 57 12.92 -0.48 4.63
C SER A 57 13.83 -0.84 3.46
N GLY A 58 13.81 -0.02 2.41
CA GLY A 58 14.61 -0.23 1.20
C GLY A 58 15.70 0.82 1.01
N GLU A 59 16.43 1.20 2.05
CA GLU A 59 17.39 2.33 1.99
C GLU A 59 18.41 2.22 0.83
N ASP A 60 18.61 1.04 0.22
CA ASP A 60 19.46 0.85 -0.95
C ASP A 60 18.86 -0.05 -2.08
N ASP A 61 17.57 -0.39 -2.05
CA ASP A 61 16.95 -1.20 -3.13
C ASP A 61 16.22 -0.32 -4.15
N ARG A 62 16.91 -0.07 -5.26
CA ARG A 62 16.38 0.69 -6.39
C ARG A 62 15.13 0.05 -6.99
N ALA A 63 15.13 -1.27 -7.17
CA ALA A 63 14.01 -1.97 -7.81
C ALA A 63 12.76 -1.90 -6.93
N LEU A 64 12.93 -1.99 -5.60
CA LEU A 64 11.84 -1.77 -4.66
C LEU A 64 11.32 -0.34 -4.72
N SER A 65 12.20 0.66 -4.75
CA SER A 65 11.81 2.08 -4.83
C SER A 65 11.03 2.39 -6.12
N GLU A 66 11.47 1.84 -7.26
CA GLU A 66 10.78 1.94 -8.55
C GLU A 66 9.39 1.29 -8.48
N ALA A 67 9.30 0.07 -7.93
CA ALA A 67 8.02 -0.63 -7.79
C ALA A 67 7.03 0.11 -6.87
N MET A 68 7.50 0.71 -5.77
CA MET A 68 6.65 1.52 -4.87
C MET A 68 6.11 2.78 -5.56
N LEU A 69 6.95 3.47 -6.35
CA LEU A 69 6.52 4.62 -7.14
C LEU A 69 5.51 4.22 -8.21
N GLU A 70 5.76 3.14 -8.96
CA GLU A 70 4.83 2.63 -9.97
C GLU A 70 3.48 2.23 -9.37
N ALA A 71 3.47 1.63 -8.18
CA ALA A 71 2.25 1.29 -7.46
C ALA A 71 1.44 2.55 -7.11
N TYR A 72 2.09 3.58 -6.57
CA TYR A 72 1.45 4.88 -6.29
C TYR A 72 0.90 5.52 -7.57
N LEU A 73 1.69 5.57 -8.65
CA LEU A 73 1.25 6.14 -9.93
C LEU A 73 0.06 5.39 -10.53
N SER A 74 -0.01 4.07 -10.32
CA SER A 74 -1.14 3.25 -10.76
C SER A 74 -2.40 3.53 -9.94
N GLU A 75 -2.26 3.72 -8.63
CA GLU A 75 -3.39 4.05 -7.74
C GLU A 75 -3.99 5.41 -8.07
N ILE A 76 -3.17 6.47 -8.23
CA ILE A 76 -3.68 7.80 -8.56
C ILE A 76 -4.31 7.88 -9.96
N ALA A 77 -3.94 6.96 -10.87
CA ALA A 77 -4.53 6.90 -12.21
C ALA A 77 -5.98 6.37 -12.18
N GLU A 78 -6.41 5.72 -11.10
CA GLU A 78 -7.78 5.24 -10.90
C GLU A 78 -8.68 6.27 -10.20
N LEU A 79 -8.13 7.38 -9.70
CA LEU A 79 -8.88 8.42 -8.97
C LEU A 79 -9.71 9.31 -9.90
N ASP A 80 -10.88 9.73 -9.42
CA ASP A 80 -11.73 10.73 -10.06
C ASP A 80 -11.16 12.15 -9.93
N ARG A 81 -11.68 13.06 -10.76
CA ARG A 81 -11.26 14.47 -10.71
C ARG A 81 -11.59 15.09 -9.35
N GLY A 82 -10.54 15.58 -8.68
CA GLY A 82 -10.64 16.29 -7.41
C GLY A 82 -10.41 15.43 -6.17
N GLU A 83 -10.16 14.12 -6.33
CA GLU A 83 -9.84 13.22 -5.20
C GLU A 83 -8.37 13.32 -4.76
N LEU A 84 -7.47 13.73 -5.64
CA LEU A 84 -6.04 13.88 -5.34
C LEU A 84 -5.73 15.30 -4.86
N ASP A 85 -5.41 15.44 -3.57
CA ASP A 85 -4.76 16.63 -3.01
C ASP A 85 -3.25 16.36 -2.81
N GLN A 86 -2.41 17.24 -3.33
CA GLN A 86 -0.95 17.06 -3.31
C GLN A 86 -0.21 18.37 -3.11
N SER A 87 0.84 18.32 -2.28
CA SER A 87 1.73 19.45 -2.05
C SER A 87 3.19 19.03 -2.17
N ARG A 88 4.05 19.95 -2.61
CA ARG A 88 5.50 19.77 -2.65
C ARG A 88 6.15 20.90 -1.86
N LEU A 89 6.93 20.55 -0.85
CA LEU A 89 7.67 21.49 -0.01
C LEU A 89 9.18 21.35 -0.22
N VAL A 90 9.89 22.47 -0.31
CA VAL A 90 11.34 22.54 -0.18
C VAL A 90 11.65 23.32 1.08
N VAL A 91 12.35 22.69 2.02
CA VAL A 91 12.74 23.28 3.30
C VAL A 91 14.25 23.20 3.47
N ARG A 92 14.85 24.25 4.06
CA ARG A 92 16.28 24.30 4.38
C ARG A 92 16.43 24.38 5.90
N VAL A 93 16.98 23.33 6.48
CA VAL A 93 17.24 23.19 7.91
C VAL A 93 18.61 22.56 8.12
N ASP A 94 19.15 22.66 9.33
CA ASP A 94 20.33 21.91 9.71
C ASP A 94 20.03 20.41 9.87
N ALA A 95 21.07 19.62 10.15
CA ALA A 95 20.97 18.17 10.27
C ALA A 95 20.17 17.73 11.50
N GLU A 96 20.11 18.54 12.56
CA GLU A 96 19.35 18.21 13.77
C GLU A 96 17.87 18.36 13.52
N ALA A 97 17.45 19.51 13.01
CA ALA A 97 16.07 19.77 12.63
C ALA A 97 15.58 18.83 11.51
N ARG A 98 16.46 18.40 10.58
CA ARG A 98 16.12 17.37 9.60
C ARG A 98 15.76 16.03 10.26
N ARG A 99 16.58 15.56 11.21
CA ARG A 99 16.31 14.31 11.94
C ARG A 99 15.05 14.41 12.79
N GLU A 100 14.82 15.56 13.42
CA GLU A 100 13.59 15.83 14.17
C GLU A 100 12.36 15.71 13.26
N PHE A 101 12.39 16.33 12.08
CA PHE A 101 11.32 16.26 11.10
C PHE A 101 11.02 14.82 10.68
N GLU A 102 12.05 14.06 10.30
CA GLU A 102 11.92 12.66 9.86
C GLU A 102 11.31 11.79 10.98
N GLN A 103 11.77 11.96 12.24
CA GLN A 103 11.23 11.22 13.39
C GLN A 103 9.78 11.57 13.69
N ARG A 104 9.42 12.86 13.71
CA ARG A 104 8.05 13.30 14.00
C ARG A 104 7.06 12.85 12.92
N MET A 105 7.48 12.90 11.66
CA MET A 105 6.69 12.43 10.54
C MET A 105 6.43 10.92 10.62
N LEU A 106 7.47 10.10 10.84
CA LEU A 106 7.31 8.65 10.99
C LEU A 106 6.44 8.31 12.21
N SER A 107 6.67 8.97 13.34
CA SER A 107 5.86 8.79 14.55
C SER A 107 4.38 9.10 14.34
N LEU A 108 4.05 10.13 13.55
CA LEU A 108 2.67 10.46 13.20
C LEU A 108 2.03 9.36 12.35
N LEU A 109 2.78 8.82 11.38
CA LEU A 109 2.28 7.75 10.52
C LEU A 109 2.07 6.44 11.31
N ASP A 110 3.01 6.09 12.18
CA ASP A 110 2.88 4.94 13.08
C ASP A 110 1.69 5.10 14.04
N GLU A 111 1.48 6.30 14.59
CA GLU A 111 0.34 6.60 15.45
C GLU A 111 -0.99 6.29 14.74
N PHE A 112 -1.16 6.72 13.49
CA PHE A 112 -2.41 6.48 12.76
C PHE A 112 -2.54 5.04 12.25
N ARG A 113 -1.43 4.36 11.94
CA ARG A 113 -1.44 2.94 11.60
C ARG A 113 -1.94 2.08 12.76
N ASP A 114 -1.50 2.39 13.98
CA ASP A 114 -1.75 1.56 15.16
C ASP A 114 -3.08 1.91 15.85
N ARG A 115 -3.79 2.95 15.37
CA ARG A 115 -5.13 3.31 15.85
C ARG A 115 -6.16 2.26 15.45
N SER A 116 -7.07 1.95 16.38
CA SER A 116 -8.26 1.16 16.07
C SER A 116 -9.08 1.87 15.01
N THR A 117 -9.46 1.16 13.96
CA THR A 117 -10.30 1.67 12.87
C THR A 117 -11.77 1.36 13.19
N PRO A 118 -12.61 2.37 13.51
CA PRO A 118 -14.04 2.15 13.71
C PRO A 118 -14.73 1.56 12.48
N GLU A 119 -15.85 0.89 12.67
CA GLU A 119 -16.68 0.45 11.56
C GLU A 119 -17.19 1.66 10.75
N GLY A 120 -17.00 1.61 9.43
CA GLY A 120 -17.38 2.71 8.53
C GLY A 120 -16.41 3.90 8.49
N ALA A 121 -15.22 3.78 9.10
CA ALA A 121 -14.19 4.80 8.96
C ALA A 121 -13.77 5.00 7.50
N GLU A 122 -13.46 6.25 7.16
CA GLU A 122 -12.92 6.60 5.86
C GLU A 122 -11.50 6.04 5.70
N GLN A 123 -11.23 5.48 4.52
CA GLN A 123 -9.91 5.00 4.14
C GLN A 123 -9.27 6.02 3.19
N PHE A 124 -8.06 6.46 3.51
CA PHE A 124 -7.22 7.26 2.64
C PHE A 124 -5.82 6.67 2.58
N ALA A 125 -5.13 6.89 1.46
CA ALA A 125 -3.76 6.44 1.25
C ALA A 125 -2.78 7.61 1.41
N ILE A 126 -1.58 7.32 1.92
CA ILE A 126 -0.50 8.30 2.05
C ILE A 126 0.72 7.75 1.31
N TYR A 127 1.29 8.57 0.43
CA TYR A 127 2.61 8.34 -0.17
C TYR A 127 3.56 9.45 0.27
N VAL A 128 4.71 9.09 0.84
CA VAL A 128 5.75 10.04 1.27
C VAL A 128 7.07 9.69 0.59
N ALA A 129 7.71 10.70 0.00
CA ALA A 129 9.06 10.59 -0.52
C ALA A 129 9.94 11.73 0.03
N VAL A 130 11.08 11.38 0.61
CA VAL A 130 12.10 12.34 1.07
C VAL A 130 13.32 12.20 0.19
N TYR A 131 13.72 13.29 -0.47
CA TYR A 131 14.87 13.30 -1.36
C TYR A 131 15.60 14.64 -1.30
N PRO A 132 16.91 14.68 -1.62
CA PRO A 132 17.61 15.95 -1.79
C PRO A 132 16.97 16.77 -2.92
N SER A 133 16.38 17.93 -2.60
CA SER A 133 16.00 18.91 -3.63
C SER A 133 17.27 19.56 -4.16
N ARG A 134 17.54 19.39 -5.46
CA ARG A 134 18.64 20.05 -6.18
C ARG A 134 18.07 21.02 -7.20
#